data_AF-A0A2D5PNP9-F1
#
_entry.id   AF-A0A2D5PNP9-F1
#
_cell.length_a   1.000
_cell.length_b   1.000
_cell.length_c   1.000
_cell.angle_alpha   90.00
_cell.angle_beta   90.00
_cell.angle_gamma   90.00
#
_symmetry.space_group_name_H-M   'P 1'
#
loop_
_entity.id
_entity.type
_entity.pdbx_description
1 polymer ?
#
loop_
_entity_poly.entity_id
_entity_poly.type
_entity_poly.pdbx_seq_one_letter_code
_entity_poly.pdbx_strand_id
1 'polypeptide(L)' 'MSELILSFLIIAFAFTGLAVGLIFKNQPIKGSCGGMANLDNGSTCEICGRSDPQSCKD' A
#
# COMPACT_ATOMS: atom_id res chain seq x y z
N MET A 1 23.32 13.41 -20.27
CA MET A 1 23.13 11.98 -20.61
C MET A 1 23.30 11.11 -19.36
N SER A 2 24.39 11.24 -18.60
CA SER A 2 24.61 10.55 -17.31
C SER A 2 23.53 10.80 -16.26
N GLU A 3 23.14 12.06 -16.05
CA GLU A 3 22.15 12.44 -15.03
C GLU A 3 20.79 11.75 -15.23
N LEU A 4 20.36 11.62 -16.48
CA LEU A 4 19.09 10.98 -16.82
C LEU A 4 19.12 9.47 -16.54
N ILE A 5 20.26 8.83 -16.81
CA ILE A 5 20.47 7.39 -16.57
C ILE A 5 20.53 7.12 -15.06
N LEU A 6 21.24 7.96 -14.31
CA LEU A 6 21.33 7.85 -12.85
C LEU A 6 19.97 8.03 -12.18
N SER A 7 19.22 9.06 -12.58
CA SER A 7 17.88 9.32 -12.04
C SER A 7 16.93 8.15 -12.33
N PHE A 8 16.95 7.62 -13.56
CA PHE A 8 16.13 6.47 -13.93
C PHE A 8 16.46 5.22 -13.10
N LEU A 9 17.76 4.94 -12.89
CA LEU A 9 18.20 3.81 -12.07
C LEU A 9 17.75 3.93 -10.61
N ILE A 10 17.85 5.11 -10.00
CA ILE A 10 17.42 5.34 -8.61
C ILE A 10 15.91 5.08 -8.46
N ILE A 11 15.11 5.61 -9.38
CA ILE A 11 13.67 5.42 -9.38
C ILE A 11 13.32 3.93 -9.58
N ALA A 12 13.92 3.28 -10.58
CA ALA A 12 13.70 1.86 -10.85
C ALA A 12 14.07 0.98 -9.63
N PHE A 13 15.18 1.29 -8.96
CA PHE A 13 15.61 0.60 -7.76
C PHE A 13 14.62 0.78 -6.61
N ALA A 14 14.11 1.99 -6.39
CA ALA A 14 13.10 2.25 -5.36
C ALA A 14 11.81 1.45 -5.59
N PHE A 15 11.29 1.42 -6.81
CA PHE A 15 10.11 0.62 -7.15
C PHE A 15 10.34 -0.88 -7.00
N THR A 16 11.53 -1.35 -7.37
CA THR A 16 11.91 -2.76 -7.17
C THR A 16 11.93 -3.11 -5.68
N GLY A 17 12.51 -2.25 -4.84
CA GLY A 17 12.52 -2.42 -3.38
C GLY A 17 11.12 -2.42 -2.77
N LEU A 18 10.22 -1.54 -3.24
CA LEU A 18 8.83 -1.52 -2.81
C LEU A 18 8.10 -2.81 -3.19
N ALA A 19 8.26 -3.28 -4.43
CA ALA A 19 7.63 -4.52 -4.90
C ALA A 19 8.12 -5.73 -4.10
N VAL A 20 9.43 -5.87 -3.91
CA VAL A 20 10.02 -6.95 -3.10
C VAL A 20 9.51 -6.87 -1.67
N GLY A 21 9.51 -5.68 -1.07
CA GLY A 21 9.01 -5.48 0.30
C GLY A 21 7.54 -5.89 0.48
N LEU A 22 6.68 -5.62 -0.51
CA LEU A 22 5.28 -6.03 -0.48
C LEU A 22 5.10 -7.54 -0.60
N ILE A 23 5.85 -8.19 -1.50
CA ILE A 23 5.83 -9.64 -1.67
C ILE A 23 6.26 -10.33 -0.37
N PHE A 24 7.36 -9.89 0.24
CA PHE A 24 7.84 -10.46 1.50
C PHE A 24 6.89 -10.24 2.66
N LYS A 25 6.17 -9.11 2.69
CA LYS A 25 5.22 -8.84 3.77
C LYS A 25 3.91 -9.62 3.60
N ASN A 26 3.58 -10.09 2.38
CA ASN A 26 2.32 -10.78 2.05
C ASN A 26 1.08 -10.10 2.67
N GLN A 27 1.14 -8.77 2.80
CA GLN A 27 0.04 -7.97 3.30
C GLN A 27 -0.47 -7.08 2.16
N PRO A 28 -1.80 -6.95 2.02
CA PRO A 28 -2.37 -6.06 1.03
C PRO A 28 -1.87 -4.63 1.27
N ILE A 29 -1.71 -3.87 0.19
CA ILE A 29 -1.31 -2.46 0.31
C ILE A 29 -2.38 -1.76 1.15
N LYS A 30 -1.96 -1.25 2.30
CA LYS A 30 -2.82 -0.46 3.18
C LYS A 30 -3.20 0.82 2.44
N GLY A 31 -4.42 0.86 1.92
CA GLY A 31 -4.97 2.06 1.29
C GLY A 31 -5.18 3.18 2.30
N SER A 32 -5.71 4.32 1.85
CA SER A 32 -5.97 5.50 2.69
C SER A 32 -6.84 5.22 3.93
N CYS A 33 -7.59 4.12 3.94
CA CYS A 33 -8.47 3.70 5.03
C CYS A 33 -7.83 2.62 5.93
N GLY A 34 -6.59 2.21 5.63
CA GLY A 34 -5.84 1.11 6.24
C GLY A 34 -5.34 1.33 7.68
N GLY A 35 -5.92 2.31 8.38
CA GLY A 35 -5.70 2.59 9.80
C GLY A 35 -6.97 2.55 10.65
N MET A 36 -8.17 2.46 10.04
CA MET A 36 -9.44 2.48 10.78
C MET A 36 -9.78 1.15 11.48
N ALA A 37 -8.98 0.11 11.25
CA ALA A 37 -9.12 -1.19 11.94
C ALA A 37 -8.78 -1.15 13.44
N ASN A 38 -8.30 -0.02 13.96
CA ASN A 38 -7.99 0.19 15.38
C ASN A 38 -9.06 1.04 16.11
N LEU A 39 -10.20 1.32 15.45
CA LEU A 39 -11.33 1.97 16.09
C LEU A 39 -12.25 0.89 16.65
N ASP A 40 -12.40 0.87 17.97
CA ASP A 40 -13.08 -0.12 18.84
C ASP A 40 -14.48 -0.63 18.40
N ASN A 41 -15.07 -0.12 17.32
CA ASN A 41 -16.43 -0.47 16.90
C ASN A 41 -16.60 -0.59 15.38
N GLY A 42 -15.61 -1.12 14.65
CA GLY A 42 -15.80 -1.55 13.25
C GLY A 42 -16.50 -0.52 12.36
N SER A 43 -16.27 0.77 12.60
CA SER A 43 -17.03 1.84 11.99
C SER A 43 -16.79 1.81 10.49
N THR A 44 -17.87 1.67 9.73
CA THR A 44 -17.91 1.91 8.30
C THR A 44 -17.20 3.21 7.97
N CYS A 45 -16.23 3.16 7.07
CA CYS A 45 -15.62 4.35 6.51
C CYS A 45 -16.69 5.19 5.82
N GLU A 46 -17.23 6.24 6.45
CA GLU A 46 -18.28 7.09 5.86
C GLU A 46 -17.87 7.72 4.53
N ILE A 47 -16.56 7.91 4.32
CA ILE A 47 -15.99 8.46 3.09
C ILE A 47 -16.02 7.45 1.94
N CYS A 48 -15.89 6.16 2.24
CA CYS A 48 -15.68 5.13 1.24
C CYS A 48 -16.69 3.97 1.30
N GLY A 49 -17.68 4.05 2.20
CA GLY A 49 -18.79 3.12 2.37
C GLY A 49 -18.40 1.67 2.72
N ARG A 50 -17.10 1.38 2.86
CA ARG A 50 -16.61 0.02 3.09
C ARG A 50 -16.55 -0.29 4.58
N SER A 51 -17.30 -1.32 4.96
CA SER A 51 -17.43 -1.86 6.32
C SER A 51 -16.41 -2.96 6.61
N ASP A 52 -15.98 -3.68 5.58
CA ASP A 52 -15.33 -4.98 5.76
C ASP A 52 -13.85 -4.97 5.37
N PRO A 53 -12.92 -5.07 6.33
CA PRO A 53 -11.51 -5.35 6.04
C PRO A 53 -11.31 -6.75 5.43
N GLN A 54 -12.31 -7.64 5.53
CA GLN A 54 -12.33 -8.95 4.85
C GLN A 54 -12.58 -8.85 3.34
N SER A 55 -13.06 -7.71 2.82
CA SER A 55 -13.27 -7.55 1.37
C SER A 55 -11.95 -7.41 0.59
N CYS A 56 -10.81 -7.26 1.27
CA CYS A 56 -9.46 -7.29 0.70
C CYS A 56 -8.77 -8.63 1.03
N LYS A 57 -9.52 -9.72 0.95
CA LYS A 57 -9.04 -11.08 1.18
C LYS A 57 -9.03 -11.85 -0.13
N ASP A 58 -8.61 -11.16 -1.19
CA ASP A 58 -8.13 -11.67 -2.48
C ASP A 58 -7.21 -10.58 -3.07
#